data_AF-A0A2H9MX00-F1
#
_entry.id   AF-A0A2H9MX00-F1
#
_cell.length_a   1.000
_cell.length_b   1.000
_cell.length_c   1.000
_cell.angle_alpha   90.00
_cell.angle_beta   90.00
_cell.angle_gamma   90.00
#
_symmetry.space_group_name_H-M   'P 1'
#
loop_
_entity.id
_entity.type
_entity.pdbx_description
1 polymer ?
#
loop_
_entity_poly.entity_id
_entity_poly.type
_entity_poly.pdbx_seq_one_letter_code
_entity_poly.pdbx_strand_id
1 'polypeptide(L)'
;QVCNEYYQNGKNLPKTLMSEVKKNIAKIEKRTGKKWNSKENPLLVSVRSGAAISMPGMMDTILNLGLNDETVEGLSKKSNNPKFAWDSYRRFVQLFGKVVFGIDDKKFDAVLENAKLNQAVQADSALNEKSLKSVVTEYKKICEKHTGIPFPSDPFEQLELAIKAVFGSWMGERAIVYRERNNITKDIADGTAVNVVSMAFGNMGNDSATGVVFTRNPGDGTRHIFGEYLVNAQGEDVVAGVRTGKPVDEMKIEMPASYKQLEQTCEKLERHYKEPQDIEFTIERGVFYLLQTRNAKMNAVGMVKTSVDMVNEKLIDKNKALTRLQAEQLEQLLHRTIDSKSIKNYTLLVKGIAASPGAASGIAVLDVKRATAMGENGAKVILVREETKPEDVPAFFESVGILTSRGGKTSHAAVVARG
;
A
#
# COMPACT_ATOMS: atom_id res chain seq x y z
N GLN A 1 5.68 16.87 -15.47
CA GLN A 1 6.62 17.18 -16.58
C GLN A 1 7.16 15.92 -17.25
N VAL A 2 8.11 15.17 -16.66
CA VAL A 2 8.73 13.99 -17.33
C VAL A 2 7.71 12.94 -17.75
N CYS A 3 6.68 12.70 -16.93
CA CYS A 3 5.55 11.83 -17.31
C CYS A 3 4.84 12.31 -18.58
N ASN A 4 4.67 13.64 -18.75
CA ASN A 4 4.00 14.21 -19.91
C ASN A 4 4.90 14.14 -21.14
N GLU A 5 6.20 14.41 -21.00
CA GLU A 5 7.19 14.20 -22.06
C GLU A 5 7.22 12.73 -22.52
N TYR A 6 7.10 11.78 -21.59
CA TYR A 6 6.98 10.35 -21.92
C TYR A 6 5.79 10.08 -22.86
N TYR A 7 4.61 10.64 -22.57
CA TYR A 7 3.44 10.49 -23.46
C TYR A 7 3.60 11.25 -24.78
N GLN A 8 4.16 12.47 -24.76
CA GLN A 8 4.43 13.26 -25.96
C GLN A 8 5.42 12.57 -26.91
N ASN A 9 6.39 11.83 -26.36
CA ASN A 9 7.36 11.04 -27.11
C ASN A 9 6.84 9.64 -27.52
N GLY A 10 5.53 9.44 -27.54
CA GLY A 10 4.92 8.17 -27.92
C GLY A 10 5.25 7.03 -26.95
N LYS A 11 5.18 7.31 -25.64
CA LYS A 11 5.50 6.37 -24.55
C LYS A 11 6.97 5.96 -24.50
N ASN A 12 7.88 6.90 -24.82
CA ASN A 12 9.32 6.72 -24.69
C ASN A 12 9.89 7.70 -23.68
N LEU A 13 10.83 7.25 -22.84
CA LEU A 13 11.48 8.13 -21.88
C LEU A 13 12.37 9.15 -22.60
N PRO A 14 12.49 10.39 -22.09
CA PRO A 14 13.47 11.34 -22.58
C PRO A 14 14.89 10.76 -22.56
N LYS A 15 15.67 10.95 -23.63
CA LYS A 15 17.00 10.31 -23.80
C LYS A 15 17.97 10.61 -22.66
N THR A 16 17.85 11.76 -22.01
CA THR A 16 18.73 12.19 -20.92
C THR A 16 18.34 11.64 -19.55
N LEU A 17 17.09 11.17 -19.39
CA LEU A 17 16.52 10.81 -18.08
C LEU A 17 17.34 9.73 -17.37
N MET A 18 17.68 8.64 -18.06
CA MET A 18 18.39 7.53 -17.43
C MET A 18 19.83 7.89 -17.01
N SER A 19 20.47 8.86 -17.68
CA SER A 19 21.77 9.38 -17.23
C SER A 19 21.65 10.14 -15.90
N GLU A 20 20.60 10.94 -15.75
CA GLU A 20 20.32 11.64 -14.49
C GLU A 20 19.93 10.67 -13.37
N VAL A 21 19.13 9.64 -13.68
CA VAL A 21 18.77 8.58 -12.74
C VAL A 21 20.04 7.88 -12.23
N LYS A 22 20.92 7.42 -13.13
CA LYS A 22 22.22 6.80 -12.80
C LYS A 22 23.06 7.68 -11.87
N LYS A 23 23.17 8.97 -12.18
CA LYS A 23 23.90 9.95 -11.36
C LYS A 23 23.32 10.10 -9.95
N ASN A 24 21.99 10.04 -9.80
CA ASN A 24 21.33 10.15 -8.51
C ASN A 24 21.35 8.83 -7.71
N ILE A 25 21.32 7.67 -8.36
CA ILE A 25 21.59 6.37 -7.72
C ILE A 25 22.97 6.39 -7.04
N ALA A 26 24.00 6.92 -7.71
CA ALA A 26 25.34 7.05 -7.11
C ALA A 26 25.36 7.92 -5.83
N LYS A 27 24.47 8.92 -5.73
CA LYS A 27 24.32 9.70 -4.49
C LYS A 27 23.68 8.88 -3.37
N ILE A 28 22.71 8.00 -3.70
CA ILE A 28 22.10 7.09 -2.74
C ILE A 28 23.14 6.07 -2.24
N GLU A 29 23.97 5.52 -3.13
CA GLU A 29 25.08 4.65 -2.75
C GLU A 29 26.00 5.34 -1.74
N LYS A 30 26.43 6.58 -2.03
CA LYS A 30 27.30 7.35 -1.13
C LYS A 30 26.68 7.59 0.25
N ARG A 31 25.37 7.86 0.32
CA ARG A 31 24.66 8.12 1.59
C ARG A 31 24.41 6.86 2.41
N THR A 32 24.18 5.74 1.75
CA THR A 32 23.79 4.47 2.40
C THR A 32 24.96 3.54 2.67
N GLY A 33 26.09 3.74 1.98
CA GLY A 33 27.21 2.79 1.99
C GLY A 33 26.92 1.47 1.26
N LYS A 34 25.73 1.34 0.64
CA LYS A 34 25.35 0.22 -0.21
C LYS A 34 25.78 0.48 -1.66
N LYS A 35 25.94 -0.56 -2.46
CA LYS A 35 26.41 -0.47 -3.85
C LYS A 35 25.42 -1.08 -4.83
N TRP A 36 25.07 -0.33 -5.87
CA TRP A 36 24.18 -0.75 -6.95
C TRP A 36 24.77 -1.97 -7.66
N ASN A 37 23.95 -3.00 -7.87
CA ASN A 37 24.37 -4.27 -8.46
C ASN A 37 25.54 -4.98 -7.73
N SER A 38 25.73 -4.77 -6.43
CA SER A 38 26.81 -5.41 -5.65
C SER A 38 26.45 -6.82 -5.18
N LYS A 39 27.40 -7.74 -5.31
CA LYS A 39 27.32 -9.12 -4.77
C LYS A 39 27.62 -9.23 -3.27
N GLU A 40 27.98 -8.13 -2.63
CA GLU A 40 28.40 -8.10 -1.22
C GLU A 40 27.45 -7.28 -0.35
N ASN A 41 27.14 -6.05 -0.77
CA ASN A 41 26.26 -5.14 -0.02
C ASN A 41 25.35 -4.39 -1.00
N PRO A 42 24.33 -5.07 -1.57
CA PRO A 42 23.51 -4.51 -2.63
C PRO A 42 22.69 -3.31 -2.15
N LEU A 43 22.69 -2.24 -2.94
CA LEU A 43 21.70 -1.18 -2.87
C LEU A 43 20.44 -1.65 -3.61
N LEU A 44 19.35 -1.75 -2.86
CA LEU A 44 18.02 -2.05 -3.39
C LEU A 44 17.14 -0.82 -3.21
N VAL A 45 16.21 -0.61 -4.14
CA VAL A 45 15.29 0.54 -4.11
C VAL A 45 13.84 0.09 -4.24
N SER A 46 12.94 0.92 -3.72
CA SER A 46 11.53 0.91 -4.09
C SER A 46 11.27 1.95 -5.17
N VAL A 47 10.32 1.64 -6.05
CA VAL A 47 9.80 2.55 -7.05
C VAL A 47 8.32 2.74 -6.77
N ARG A 48 7.92 3.96 -6.41
CA ARG A 48 6.55 4.31 -6.03
C ARG A 48 6.04 5.48 -6.87
N SER A 49 4.83 5.38 -7.40
CA SER A 49 4.19 6.51 -8.08
C SER A 49 3.69 7.57 -7.08
N GLY A 50 3.64 8.84 -7.50
CA GLY A 50 3.11 9.93 -6.68
C GLY A 50 2.57 11.08 -7.52
N ALA A 51 1.26 11.26 -7.56
CA ALA A 51 0.61 12.39 -8.21
C ALA A 51 0.59 13.64 -7.31
N ALA A 52 0.20 14.79 -7.87
CA ALA A 52 0.06 16.05 -7.14
C ALA A 52 -0.97 15.97 -5.99
N ILE A 53 -1.93 15.06 -6.12
CA ILE A 53 -2.97 14.79 -5.13
C ILE A 53 -2.96 13.32 -4.73
N SER A 54 -3.47 13.04 -3.54
CA SER A 54 -3.54 11.68 -2.99
C SER A 54 -4.56 10.83 -3.74
N MET A 55 -4.10 9.71 -4.31
CA MET A 55 -4.93 8.67 -4.92
C MET A 55 -4.68 7.33 -4.21
N PRO A 56 -5.18 7.13 -2.97
CA PRO A 56 -4.89 5.94 -2.18
C PRO A 56 -5.37 4.66 -2.86
N GLY A 57 -4.55 3.62 -2.84
CA GLY A 57 -4.87 2.33 -3.45
C GLY A 57 -4.77 2.31 -4.99
N MET A 58 -4.57 3.42 -5.68
CA MET A 58 -4.64 3.45 -7.15
C MET A 58 -3.31 3.21 -7.87
N MET A 59 -2.22 3.27 -7.11
CA MET A 59 -0.88 3.56 -7.59
C MET A 59 0.06 2.40 -7.27
N ASP A 60 0.79 1.89 -8.28
CA ASP A 60 1.64 0.72 -8.12
C ASP A 60 2.92 1.04 -7.36
N THR A 61 3.39 0.04 -6.61
CA THR A 61 4.67 0.07 -5.89
C THR A 61 5.44 -1.17 -6.27
N ILE A 62 6.72 -1.01 -6.59
CA ILE A 62 7.67 -2.11 -6.79
C ILE A 62 8.70 -2.01 -5.67
N LEU A 63 8.78 -3.05 -4.84
CA LEU A 63 9.79 -3.17 -3.79
C LEU A 63 10.97 -4.02 -4.27
N ASN A 64 12.09 -3.91 -3.55
CA ASN A 64 13.27 -4.78 -3.73
C ASN A 64 13.91 -4.72 -5.13
N LEU A 65 13.71 -3.63 -5.89
CA LEU A 65 14.31 -3.46 -7.21
C LEU A 65 15.83 -3.39 -7.12
N GLY A 66 16.51 -4.10 -8.03
CA GLY A 66 17.94 -4.35 -8.02
C GLY A 66 18.32 -5.77 -7.61
N LEU A 67 17.34 -6.59 -7.24
CA LEU A 67 17.55 -8.03 -7.02
C LEU A 67 17.76 -8.75 -8.35
N ASN A 68 18.80 -9.57 -8.38
CA ASN A 68 19.12 -10.54 -9.41
C ASN A 68 19.83 -11.74 -8.75
N ASP A 69 20.26 -12.72 -9.55
CA ASP A 69 20.87 -13.96 -9.03
C ASP A 69 22.21 -13.73 -8.31
N GLU A 70 22.86 -12.58 -8.55
CA GLU A 70 24.11 -12.22 -7.90
C GLU A 70 23.87 -11.35 -6.65
N THR A 71 22.97 -10.37 -6.72
CA THR A 71 22.69 -9.45 -5.62
C THR A 71 21.86 -10.11 -4.51
N VAL A 72 21.04 -11.13 -4.81
CA VAL A 72 20.33 -11.93 -3.79
C VAL A 72 21.30 -12.69 -2.88
N GLU A 73 22.43 -13.15 -3.41
CA GLU A 73 23.48 -13.82 -2.62
C GLU A 73 24.20 -12.82 -1.70
N GLY A 74 24.43 -11.59 -2.18
CA GLY A 74 24.93 -10.50 -1.35
C GLY A 74 23.96 -10.12 -0.23
N LEU A 75 22.67 -10.02 -0.54
CA LEU A 75 21.63 -9.77 0.45
C LEU A 75 21.55 -10.90 1.48
N SER A 76 21.65 -12.16 1.04
CA SER A 76 21.66 -13.36 1.91
C SER A 76 22.80 -13.29 2.92
N LYS A 77 24.02 -13.02 2.46
CA LYS A 77 25.22 -12.89 3.31
C LYS A 77 25.12 -11.71 4.26
N LYS A 78 24.75 -10.53 3.75
CA LYS A 78 24.69 -9.30 4.56
C LYS A 78 23.62 -9.34 5.64
N SER A 79 22.50 -9.98 5.34
CA SER A 79 21.41 -10.19 6.30
C SER A 79 21.67 -11.35 7.26
N ASN A 80 22.61 -12.26 6.97
CA ASN A 80 22.73 -13.56 7.63
C ASN A 80 21.39 -14.31 7.67
N ASN A 81 20.58 -14.13 6.62
CA ASN A 81 19.23 -14.69 6.53
C ASN A 81 18.90 -14.99 5.05
N PRO A 82 19.39 -16.12 4.51
CA PRO A 82 19.14 -16.51 3.12
C PRO A 82 17.65 -16.61 2.79
N LYS A 83 16.85 -17.14 3.73
CA LYS A 83 15.39 -17.23 3.56
C LYS A 83 14.77 -15.85 3.29
N PHE A 84 15.14 -14.82 4.05
CA PHE A 84 14.67 -13.44 3.82
C PHE A 84 15.07 -12.91 2.44
N ALA A 85 16.32 -13.15 2.02
CA ALA A 85 16.79 -12.64 0.72
C ALA A 85 16.05 -13.30 -0.45
N TRP A 86 15.86 -14.62 -0.40
CA TRP A 86 15.12 -15.35 -1.42
C TRP A 86 13.60 -15.09 -1.39
N ASP A 87 13.02 -14.83 -0.21
CA ASP A 87 11.63 -14.34 -0.11
C ASP A 87 11.47 -12.94 -0.72
N SER A 88 12.43 -12.04 -0.45
CA SER A 88 12.44 -10.70 -1.05
C SER A 88 12.57 -10.77 -2.57
N TYR A 89 13.33 -11.74 -3.08
CA TYR A 89 13.52 -11.93 -4.52
C TYR A 89 12.28 -12.51 -5.20
N ARG A 90 11.61 -13.52 -4.62
CA ARG A 90 10.34 -14.01 -5.21
C ARG A 90 9.26 -12.94 -5.21
N ARG A 91 9.18 -12.12 -4.14
CA ARG A 91 8.28 -10.95 -4.08
C ARG A 91 8.61 -9.94 -5.17
N PHE A 92 9.88 -9.62 -5.38
CA PHE A 92 10.32 -8.73 -6.45
C PHE A 92 9.87 -9.24 -7.82
N VAL A 93 10.13 -10.51 -8.16
CA VAL A 93 9.78 -11.06 -9.47
C VAL A 93 8.26 -11.06 -9.69
N GLN A 94 7.47 -11.40 -8.68
CA GLN A 94 6.01 -11.34 -8.74
C GLN A 94 5.49 -9.92 -8.96
N LEU A 95 5.92 -8.96 -8.13
CA LEU A 95 5.50 -7.56 -8.25
C LEU A 95 5.92 -6.95 -9.58
N PHE A 96 7.16 -7.22 -10.01
CA PHE A 96 7.66 -6.74 -11.29
C PHE A 96 6.88 -7.37 -12.45
N GLY A 97 6.64 -8.69 -12.40
CA GLY A 97 5.83 -9.38 -13.40
C GLY A 97 4.40 -8.84 -13.50
N LYS A 98 3.76 -8.55 -12.36
CA LYS A 98 2.43 -7.94 -12.31
C LYS A 98 2.44 -6.52 -12.86
N VAL A 99 3.25 -5.64 -12.27
CA VAL A 99 3.19 -4.19 -12.50
C VAL A 99 3.81 -3.81 -13.84
N VAL A 100 4.94 -4.41 -14.20
CA VAL A 100 5.71 -4.04 -15.41
C VAL A 100 5.26 -4.85 -16.62
N PHE A 101 5.02 -6.15 -16.45
CA PHE A 101 4.65 -7.03 -17.55
C PHE A 101 3.14 -7.30 -17.66
N GLY A 102 2.31 -6.82 -16.72
CA GLY A 102 0.86 -7.00 -16.76
C GLY A 102 0.40 -8.45 -16.55
N ILE A 103 1.20 -9.26 -15.86
CA ILE A 103 0.90 -10.67 -15.61
C ILE A 103 -0.09 -10.80 -14.45
N ASP A 104 -1.12 -11.62 -14.63
CA ASP A 104 -2.09 -11.94 -13.56
C ASP A 104 -1.41 -12.65 -12.37
N ASP A 105 -1.60 -12.11 -11.17
CA ASP A 105 -1.10 -12.64 -9.89
C ASP A 105 -1.40 -14.12 -9.70
N LYS A 106 -2.55 -14.60 -10.18
CA LYS A 106 -2.99 -15.99 -10.03
C LYS A 106 -1.96 -17.00 -10.55
N LYS A 107 -1.17 -16.62 -11.57
CA LYS A 107 -0.12 -17.47 -12.12
C LYS A 107 1.03 -17.67 -11.13
N PHE A 108 1.38 -16.62 -10.39
CA PHE A 108 2.40 -16.67 -9.35
C PHE A 108 1.85 -17.38 -8.10
N ASP A 109 0.62 -17.06 -7.69
CA ASP A 109 -0.03 -17.67 -6.53
C ASP A 109 -0.10 -19.20 -6.66
N ALA A 110 -0.45 -19.72 -7.84
CA ALA A 110 -0.49 -21.16 -8.10
C ALA A 110 0.87 -21.85 -7.86
N VAL A 111 1.97 -21.20 -8.23
CA VAL A 111 3.32 -21.74 -7.98
C VAL A 111 3.65 -21.71 -6.48
N LEU A 112 3.27 -20.66 -5.77
CA LEU A 112 3.49 -20.56 -4.33
C LEU A 112 2.67 -21.56 -3.53
N GLU A 113 1.40 -21.76 -3.89
CA GLU A 113 0.53 -22.78 -3.30
C GLU A 113 1.10 -24.19 -3.51
N ASN A 114 1.57 -24.51 -4.72
CA ASN A 114 2.23 -25.78 -4.99
C ASN A 114 3.50 -25.97 -4.14
N ALA A 115 4.30 -24.92 -3.95
CA ALA A 115 5.47 -24.98 -3.09
C ALA A 115 5.12 -25.23 -1.61
N LYS A 116 4.00 -24.66 -1.14
CA LYS A 116 3.46 -24.89 0.21
C LYS A 116 2.95 -26.32 0.40
N LEU A 117 2.17 -26.82 -0.56
CA LEU A 117 1.67 -28.20 -0.57
C LEU A 117 2.83 -29.21 -0.55
N ASN A 118 3.88 -28.98 -1.34
CA ASN A 118 5.06 -29.83 -1.38
C ASN A 118 5.84 -29.89 -0.05
N GLN A 119 5.67 -28.91 0.83
CA GLN A 119 6.28 -28.89 2.17
C GLN A 119 5.26 -29.14 3.31
N ALA A 120 4.00 -29.40 2.98
CA ALA A 120 2.90 -29.49 3.94
C ALA A 120 2.82 -28.30 4.91
N VAL A 121 3.12 -27.08 4.43
CA VAL A 121 3.02 -25.85 5.21
C VAL A 121 1.80 -25.02 4.78
N GLN A 122 1.22 -24.26 5.71
CA GLN A 122 0.04 -23.43 5.44
C GLN A 122 0.40 -21.97 5.13
N ALA A 123 1.50 -21.47 5.70
CA ALA A 123 1.92 -20.08 5.58
C ALA A 123 3.13 -19.94 4.65
N ASP A 124 3.15 -18.89 3.82
CA ASP A 124 4.30 -18.56 2.96
C ASP A 124 5.57 -18.36 3.77
N SER A 125 5.43 -17.78 4.97
CA SER A 125 6.53 -17.56 5.91
C SER A 125 7.13 -18.86 6.45
N ALA A 126 6.52 -20.02 6.24
CA ALA A 126 7.04 -21.31 6.65
C ALA A 126 7.89 -21.99 5.55
N LEU A 127 7.87 -21.50 4.31
CA LEU A 127 8.70 -22.03 3.23
C LEU A 127 10.19 -21.90 3.57
N ASN A 128 10.97 -22.94 3.26
CA ASN A 128 12.43 -22.90 3.40
C ASN A 128 13.12 -22.28 2.17
N GLU A 129 14.41 -21.97 2.32
CA GLU A 129 15.24 -21.35 1.29
C GLU A 129 15.23 -22.14 -0.04
N LYS A 130 15.33 -23.47 0.01
CA LYS A 130 15.36 -24.32 -1.19
C LYS A 130 14.08 -24.16 -2.01
N SER A 131 12.91 -24.15 -1.36
CA SER A 131 11.65 -23.90 -2.07
C SER A 131 11.58 -22.48 -2.62
N LEU A 132 12.04 -21.47 -1.87
CA LEU A 132 12.04 -20.08 -2.35
C LEU A 132 12.91 -19.90 -3.61
N LYS A 133 14.08 -20.55 -3.67
CA LYS A 133 14.94 -20.60 -4.87
C LYS A 133 14.19 -21.20 -6.07
N SER A 134 13.49 -22.32 -5.87
CA SER A 134 12.67 -22.94 -6.92
C SER A 134 11.52 -22.03 -7.36
N VAL A 135 10.83 -21.37 -6.42
CA VAL A 135 9.74 -20.42 -6.71
C VAL A 135 10.25 -19.25 -7.55
N VAL A 136 11.40 -18.64 -7.21
CA VAL A 136 12.00 -17.58 -8.04
C VAL A 136 12.24 -18.06 -9.47
N THR A 137 12.77 -19.27 -9.63
CA THR A 137 13.06 -19.86 -10.94
C THR A 137 11.78 -20.02 -11.76
N GLU A 138 10.72 -20.56 -11.17
CA GLU A 138 9.42 -20.72 -11.85
C GLU A 138 8.75 -19.37 -12.14
N TYR A 139 8.86 -18.39 -11.24
CA TYR A 139 8.33 -17.04 -11.47
C TYR A 139 9.01 -16.37 -12.68
N LYS A 140 10.32 -16.48 -12.80
CA LYS A 140 11.04 -15.96 -13.97
C LYS A 140 10.60 -16.63 -15.28
N LYS A 141 10.35 -17.95 -15.27
CA LYS A 141 9.81 -18.67 -16.43
C LYS A 141 8.41 -18.18 -16.81
N ILE A 142 7.57 -17.85 -15.83
CA ILE A 142 6.25 -17.25 -16.09
C ILE A 142 6.44 -15.91 -16.82
N CYS A 143 7.35 -15.06 -16.34
CA CYS A 143 7.67 -13.78 -16.97
C CYS A 143 8.17 -13.99 -18.41
N GLU A 144 9.17 -14.86 -18.61
CA GLU A 144 9.76 -15.14 -19.92
C GLU A 144 8.75 -15.72 -20.92
N LYS A 145 7.88 -16.64 -20.47
CA LYS A 145 6.81 -17.18 -21.30
C LYS A 145 5.80 -16.11 -21.73
N HIS A 146 5.59 -15.08 -20.92
CA HIS A 146 4.65 -14.00 -21.22
C HIS A 146 5.25 -12.92 -22.13
N THR A 147 6.50 -12.54 -21.89
CA THR A 147 7.17 -11.45 -22.60
C THR A 147 7.96 -11.91 -23.83
N GLY A 148 8.31 -13.20 -23.90
CA GLY A 148 9.22 -13.76 -24.91
C GLY A 148 10.70 -13.45 -24.66
N ILE A 149 11.04 -12.80 -23.54
CA ILE A 149 12.42 -12.44 -23.17
C ILE A 149 12.72 -12.82 -21.71
N PRO A 150 13.97 -13.17 -21.37
CA PRO A 150 14.34 -13.49 -19.99
C PRO A 150 14.04 -12.35 -19.02
N PHE A 151 13.78 -12.70 -17.76
CA PHE A 151 13.58 -11.69 -16.70
C PHE A 151 14.84 -10.81 -16.56
N PRO A 152 14.71 -9.47 -16.52
CA PRO A 152 15.84 -8.55 -16.59
C PRO A 152 16.77 -8.72 -15.38
N SER A 153 18.05 -9.00 -15.63
CA SER A 153 19.07 -9.16 -14.60
C SER A 153 19.84 -7.88 -14.31
N ASP A 154 19.92 -6.94 -15.27
CA ASP A 154 20.52 -5.61 -15.05
C ASP A 154 19.60 -4.72 -14.21
N PRO A 155 20.02 -4.27 -13.02
CA PRO A 155 19.22 -3.36 -12.21
C PRO A 155 18.85 -2.04 -12.91
N PHE A 156 19.65 -1.54 -13.86
CA PHE A 156 19.28 -0.33 -14.60
C PHE A 156 18.19 -0.56 -15.63
N GLU A 157 18.19 -1.71 -16.30
CA GLU A 157 17.08 -2.15 -17.14
C GLU A 157 15.80 -2.32 -16.32
N GLN A 158 15.89 -2.97 -15.16
CA GLN A 158 14.78 -3.09 -14.20
C GLN A 158 14.21 -1.71 -13.83
N LEU A 159 15.07 -0.76 -13.49
CA LEU A 159 14.67 0.59 -13.09
C LEU A 159 14.02 1.37 -14.23
N GLU A 160 14.55 1.26 -15.45
CA GLU A 160 13.98 1.89 -16.64
C GLU A 160 12.56 1.38 -16.91
N LEU A 161 12.38 0.05 -16.89
CA LEU A 161 11.09 -0.59 -17.10
C LEU A 161 10.09 -0.22 -16.00
N ALA A 162 10.53 -0.16 -14.73
CA ALA A 162 9.70 0.27 -13.62
C ALA A 162 9.23 1.73 -13.75
N ILE A 163 10.11 2.64 -14.19
CA ILE A 163 9.75 4.05 -14.46
C ILE A 163 8.69 4.13 -15.58
N LYS A 164 8.88 3.38 -16.67
CA LYS A 164 7.91 3.30 -17.77
C LYS A 164 6.56 2.77 -17.29
N ALA A 165 6.56 1.72 -16.46
CA ALA A 165 5.34 1.13 -15.90
C ALA A 165 4.58 2.14 -15.03
N VAL A 166 5.27 2.88 -14.16
CA VAL A 166 4.66 3.93 -13.34
C VAL A 166 4.06 5.04 -14.21
N PHE A 167 4.76 5.52 -15.24
CA PHE A 167 4.17 6.52 -16.14
C PHE A 167 3.00 5.94 -16.94
N GLY A 168 3.08 4.68 -17.37
CA GLY A 168 2.01 3.96 -18.05
C GLY A 168 0.74 3.83 -17.20
N SER A 169 0.88 3.61 -15.89
CA SER A 169 -0.26 3.43 -14.98
C SER A 169 -1.09 4.71 -14.81
N TRP A 170 -0.54 5.89 -15.10
CA TRP A 170 -1.28 7.16 -15.09
C TRP A 170 -2.48 7.17 -16.05
N MET A 171 -2.35 6.52 -17.20
CA MET A 171 -3.43 6.38 -18.21
C MET A 171 -4.12 5.02 -18.14
N GLY A 172 -3.91 4.26 -17.06
CA GLY A 172 -4.65 3.01 -16.83
C GLY A 172 -6.13 3.28 -16.53
N GLU A 173 -6.99 2.35 -16.93
CA GLU A 173 -8.46 2.45 -16.79
C GLU A 173 -8.88 2.84 -15.37
N ARG A 174 -8.36 2.16 -14.35
CA ARG A 174 -8.65 2.46 -12.94
C ARG A 174 -8.30 3.90 -12.55
N ALA A 175 -7.18 4.43 -13.04
CA ALA A 175 -6.72 5.78 -12.71
C ALA A 175 -7.58 6.84 -13.42
N ILE A 176 -8.02 6.57 -14.65
CA ILE A 176 -8.96 7.40 -15.39
C ILE A 176 -10.30 7.47 -14.65
N VAL A 177 -10.91 6.32 -14.34
CA VAL A 177 -12.20 6.24 -13.64
C VAL A 177 -12.13 6.96 -12.29
N TYR A 178 -11.06 6.78 -11.52
CA TYR A 178 -10.89 7.49 -10.24
C TYR A 178 -10.84 9.00 -10.44
N ARG A 179 -10.10 9.49 -11.43
CA ARG A 179 -10.02 10.93 -11.71
C ARG A 179 -11.36 11.50 -12.15
N GLU A 180 -12.10 10.80 -13.00
CA GLU A 180 -13.43 11.22 -13.45
C GLU A 180 -14.42 11.29 -12.27
N ARG A 181 -14.49 10.23 -11.45
CA ARG A 181 -15.41 10.17 -10.29
C ARG A 181 -15.09 11.19 -9.20
N ASN A 182 -13.83 11.62 -9.09
CA ASN A 182 -13.39 12.63 -8.12
C ASN A 182 -13.21 14.02 -8.74
N ASN A 183 -13.65 14.25 -9.98
CA ASN A 183 -13.53 15.52 -10.71
C ASN A 183 -12.09 16.07 -10.76
N ILE A 184 -11.10 15.18 -10.91
CA ILE A 184 -9.68 15.53 -10.99
C ILE A 184 -9.35 15.90 -12.45
N THR A 185 -9.29 17.19 -12.71
CA THR A 185 -8.92 17.76 -14.00
C THR A 185 -7.40 17.91 -14.16
N LYS A 186 -6.93 18.19 -15.38
CA LYS A 186 -5.49 18.33 -15.67
C LYS A 186 -4.84 19.49 -14.91
N ASP A 187 -5.57 20.57 -14.67
CA ASP A 187 -5.07 21.70 -13.85
C ASP A 187 -4.84 21.30 -12.38
N ILE A 188 -5.51 20.25 -11.88
CA ILE A 188 -5.29 19.68 -10.55
C ILE A 188 -4.14 18.67 -10.57
N ALA A 189 -4.15 17.73 -11.51
CA ALA A 189 -3.10 16.73 -11.68
C ALA A 189 -2.94 16.32 -13.15
N ASP A 190 -1.78 16.65 -13.72
CA ASP A 190 -1.40 16.32 -15.12
C ASP A 190 -0.12 15.46 -15.13
N GLY A 191 -0.25 14.23 -14.66
CA GLY A 191 0.83 13.24 -14.62
C GLY A 191 1.16 12.76 -13.21
N THR A 192 2.06 11.78 -13.15
CA THR A 192 2.57 11.21 -11.89
C THR A 192 4.09 11.33 -11.81
N ALA A 193 4.62 11.54 -10.61
CA ALA A 193 6.04 11.43 -10.32
C ALA A 193 6.43 9.97 -10.04
N VAL A 194 7.72 9.67 -10.21
CA VAL A 194 8.30 8.39 -9.80
C VAL A 194 9.27 8.65 -8.65
N ASN A 195 9.00 8.05 -7.50
CA ASN A 195 9.84 8.13 -6.32
C ASN A 195 10.73 6.89 -6.28
N VAL A 196 12.04 7.08 -6.41
CA VAL A 196 13.05 6.01 -6.27
C VAL A 196 13.73 6.17 -4.91
N VAL A 197 13.47 5.25 -3.99
CA VAL A 197 13.86 5.38 -2.58
C VAL A 197 14.61 4.13 -2.14
N SER A 198 15.73 4.28 -1.41
CA SER A 198 16.45 3.13 -0.84
C SER A 198 15.52 2.26 0.00
N MET A 199 15.61 0.94 -0.15
CA MET A 199 14.86 -0.01 0.67
C MET A 199 15.29 0.06 2.14
N ALA A 200 14.28 -0.04 3.00
CA ALA A 200 14.37 -0.46 4.39
C ALA A 200 13.49 -1.71 4.58
N PHE A 201 13.96 -2.68 5.36
CA PHE A 201 13.35 -4.01 5.46
C PHE A 201 12.75 -4.26 6.85
N GLY A 202 11.42 -4.39 6.91
CA GLY A 202 10.69 -4.80 8.11
C GLY A 202 10.69 -6.31 8.36
N ASN A 203 11.29 -7.10 7.46
CA ASN A 203 11.26 -8.56 7.42
C ASN A 203 12.65 -9.22 7.61
N MET A 204 13.55 -8.56 8.35
CA MET A 204 14.89 -9.10 8.66
C MET A 204 14.97 -9.87 9.98
N GLY A 205 13.86 -10.11 10.66
CA GLY A 205 13.81 -10.74 11.97
C GLY A 205 12.78 -10.09 12.90
N ASN A 206 12.77 -10.51 14.17
CA ASN A 206 11.80 -10.05 15.16
C ASN A 206 12.11 -8.66 15.73
N ASP A 207 13.30 -8.13 15.46
CA ASP A 207 13.72 -6.75 15.74
C ASP A 207 13.38 -5.79 14.60
N SER A 208 12.64 -6.27 13.60
CA SER A 208 12.23 -5.53 12.41
C SER A 208 10.71 -5.59 12.26
N ALA A 209 10.11 -4.51 11.79
CA ALA A 209 8.66 -4.39 11.64
C ALA A 209 8.28 -3.37 10.58
N THR A 210 7.02 -3.34 10.21
CA THR A 210 6.43 -2.31 9.35
C THR A 210 5.02 -2.00 9.82
N GLY A 211 4.56 -0.77 9.61
CA GLY A 211 3.24 -0.38 10.08
C GLY A 211 2.68 0.85 9.40
N VAL A 212 1.38 1.02 9.58
CA VAL A 212 0.59 2.15 9.09
C VAL A 212 -0.19 2.71 10.27
N VAL A 213 -0.02 3.99 10.55
CA VAL A 213 -0.66 4.66 11.68
C VAL A 213 -1.21 6.01 11.30
N PHE A 214 -2.21 6.43 12.05
CA PHE A 214 -2.83 7.73 12.01
C PHE A 214 -2.52 8.43 13.33
N THR A 215 -2.17 9.72 13.29
CA THR A 215 -1.87 10.48 14.52
C THR A 215 -3.10 10.66 15.41
N ARG A 216 -4.30 10.59 14.82
CA ARG A 216 -5.61 10.54 15.48
C ARG A 216 -6.46 9.47 14.83
N ASN A 217 -7.45 8.94 15.54
CA ASN A 217 -8.34 7.92 14.99
C ASN A 217 -9.20 8.49 13.84
N PRO A 218 -9.10 7.94 12.61
CA PRO A 218 -9.83 8.46 11.44
C PRO A 218 -11.35 8.22 11.48
N GLY A 219 -11.83 7.36 12.39
CA GLY A 219 -13.25 7.00 12.51
C GLY A 219 -14.04 7.82 13.53
N ASP A 220 -13.41 8.27 14.63
CA ASP A 220 -14.08 9.03 15.70
C ASP A 220 -13.37 10.34 16.07
N GLY A 221 -12.16 10.57 15.53
CA GLY A 221 -11.36 11.76 15.78
C GLY A 221 -10.67 11.81 17.14
N THR A 222 -10.69 10.73 17.92
CA THR A 222 -9.98 10.66 19.21
C THR A 222 -8.48 10.88 19.02
N ARG A 223 -7.87 11.67 19.92
CA ARG A 223 -6.44 12.00 19.91
C ARG A 223 -5.62 10.86 20.50
N HIS A 224 -5.51 9.78 19.73
CA HIS A 224 -4.76 8.57 20.05
C HIS A 224 -4.12 8.04 18.77
N ILE A 225 -2.88 7.53 18.84
CA ILE A 225 -2.23 6.93 17.67
C ILE A 225 -3.01 5.66 17.33
N PHE A 226 -3.60 5.67 16.15
CA PHE A 226 -4.46 4.60 15.69
C PHE A 226 -3.80 3.91 14.51
N GLY A 227 -3.67 2.59 14.54
CA GLY A 227 -3.11 1.87 13.41
C GLY A 227 -2.66 0.48 13.78
N GLU A 228 -1.94 -0.12 12.84
CA GLU A 228 -1.51 -1.51 12.93
C GLU A 228 -0.05 -1.64 12.49
N TYR A 229 0.63 -2.65 13.03
CA TYR A 229 1.98 -3.03 12.62
C TYR A 229 2.11 -4.54 12.54
N LEU A 230 3.13 -5.00 11.80
CA LEU A 230 3.53 -6.39 11.70
C LEU A 230 5.03 -6.53 11.94
N VAL A 231 5.39 -7.42 12.85
CA VAL A 231 6.77 -7.86 13.07
C VAL A 231 7.17 -8.84 11.97
N ASN A 232 8.41 -8.72 11.51
CA ASN A 232 9.01 -9.55 10.49
C ASN A 232 8.15 -9.63 9.21
N ALA A 233 7.85 -8.46 8.62
CA ALA A 233 6.93 -8.29 7.50
C ALA A 233 7.33 -7.12 6.58
N GLN A 234 6.77 -7.07 5.36
CA GLN A 234 6.86 -5.89 4.48
C GLN A 234 5.51 -5.16 4.42
N GLY A 235 5.51 -3.88 4.02
CA GLY A 235 4.31 -3.05 4.03
C GLY A 235 3.14 -3.63 3.23
N GLU A 236 3.44 -4.41 2.18
CA GLU A 236 2.45 -5.18 1.42
C GLU A 236 1.64 -6.14 2.28
N ASP A 237 2.28 -6.81 3.25
CA ASP A 237 1.59 -7.76 4.12
C ASP A 237 0.56 -7.06 5.03
N VAL A 238 0.80 -5.78 5.37
CA VAL A 238 -0.12 -4.93 6.13
C VAL A 238 -1.29 -4.48 5.25
N VAL A 239 -1.00 -3.95 4.05
CA VAL A 239 -2.01 -3.35 3.17
C VAL A 239 -2.91 -4.39 2.52
N ALA A 240 -2.33 -5.51 2.06
CA ALA A 240 -3.06 -6.62 1.44
C ALA A 240 -3.93 -7.35 2.48
N GLY A 241 -3.58 -7.31 3.77
CA GLY A 241 -4.36 -7.97 4.81
C GLY A 241 -4.19 -9.49 4.84
N VAL A 242 -3.14 -10.01 4.21
CA VAL A 242 -2.75 -11.44 4.25
C VAL A 242 -2.47 -11.87 5.69
N ARG A 243 -1.93 -10.95 6.51
CA ARG A 243 -1.75 -11.12 7.95
C ARG A 243 -2.51 -10.04 8.70
N THR A 244 -3.26 -10.43 9.72
CA THR A 244 -3.90 -9.46 10.62
C THR A 244 -2.83 -8.71 11.42
N GLY A 245 -2.79 -7.39 11.28
CA GLY A 245 -1.89 -6.51 12.01
C GLY A 245 -2.19 -6.49 13.51
N LYS A 246 -1.16 -6.26 14.32
CA LYS A 246 -1.32 -5.97 15.74
C LYS A 246 -1.64 -4.48 15.93
N PRO A 247 -2.53 -4.10 16.87
CA PRO A 247 -2.70 -2.72 17.27
C PRO A 247 -1.36 -2.05 17.61
N VAL A 248 -1.14 -0.83 17.12
CA VAL A 248 0.11 -0.07 17.35
C VAL A 248 0.46 0.09 18.84
N ASP A 249 -0.53 0.12 19.73
CA ASP A 249 -0.32 0.20 21.17
C ASP A 249 0.54 -0.95 21.73
N GLU A 250 0.48 -2.14 21.12
CA GLU A 250 1.28 -3.28 21.55
C GLU A 250 2.79 -3.04 21.34
N MET A 251 3.17 -2.13 20.43
CA MET A 251 4.58 -1.73 20.26
C MET A 251 5.18 -1.09 21.51
N LYS A 252 4.36 -0.53 22.42
CA LYS A 252 4.84 -0.01 23.72
C LYS A 252 5.56 -1.08 24.52
N ILE A 253 5.15 -2.34 24.36
CA ILE A 253 5.69 -3.49 25.07
C ILE A 253 6.75 -4.19 24.20
N GLU A 254 6.45 -4.45 22.93
CA GLU A 254 7.31 -5.24 22.05
C GLU A 254 8.53 -4.47 21.53
N MET A 255 8.40 -3.17 21.26
CA MET A 255 9.44 -2.33 20.64
C MET A 255 9.44 -0.90 21.24
N PRO A 256 9.63 -0.74 22.56
CA PRO A 256 9.41 0.53 23.26
C PRO A 256 10.24 1.70 22.72
N ALA A 257 11.50 1.45 22.35
CA ALA A 257 12.37 2.49 21.79
C ALA A 257 11.85 3.01 20.44
N SER A 258 11.42 2.11 19.56
CA SER A 258 10.86 2.47 18.25
C SER A 258 9.48 3.11 18.37
N TYR A 259 8.64 2.64 19.30
CA TYR A 259 7.35 3.26 19.57
C TYR A 259 7.51 4.71 20.08
N LYS A 260 8.49 4.97 20.97
CA LYS A 260 8.79 6.34 21.41
C LYS A 260 9.23 7.24 20.25
N GLN A 261 10.03 6.72 19.32
CA GLN A 261 10.40 7.46 18.10
C GLN A 261 9.19 7.71 17.19
N LEU A 262 8.27 6.76 17.09
CA LEU A 262 7.01 6.92 16.36
C LEU A 262 6.15 8.02 16.97
N GLU A 263 5.94 8.02 18.29
CA GLU A 263 5.18 9.08 18.99
C GLU A 263 5.75 10.47 18.71
N GLN A 264 7.07 10.63 18.87
CA GLN A 264 7.74 11.90 18.59
C GLN A 264 7.61 12.32 17.11
N THR A 265 7.62 11.35 16.20
CA THR A 265 7.44 11.59 14.76
C THR A 265 6.01 12.04 14.46
N CYS A 266 5.01 11.35 15.01
CA CYS A 266 3.59 11.72 14.90
C CYS A 266 3.34 13.16 15.37
N GLU A 267 3.84 13.52 16.56
CA GLU A 267 3.66 14.87 17.12
C GLU A 267 4.33 15.95 16.25
N LYS A 268 5.55 15.69 15.76
CA LYS A 268 6.27 16.63 14.89
C LYS A 268 5.54 16.85 13.57
N LEU A 269 5.07 15.78 12.94
CA LEU A 269 4.39 15.85 11.66
C LEU A 269 3.04 16.55 11.78
N GLU A 270 2.24 16.21 12.79
CA GLU A 270 0.94 16.86 13.01
C GLU A 270 1.09 18.36 13.32
N ARG A 271 2.10 18.75 14.11
CA ARG A 271 2.40 20.17 14.36
C ARG A 271 2.88 20.90 13.11
N HIS A 272 3.70 20.25 12.29
CA HIS A 272 4.26 20.83 11.07
C HIS A 272 3.17 21.08 10.02
N TYR A 273 2.39 20.04 9.70
CA TYR A 273 1.34 20.11 8.68
C TYR A 273 0.05 20.74 9.20
N LYS A 274 -0.12 20.84 10.53
CA LYS A 274 -1.33 21.32 11.20
C LYS A 274 -2.57 20.57 10.70
N GLU A 275 -2.44 19.25 10.60
CA GLU A 275 -3.44 18.30 10.15
C GLU A 275 -3.09 16.90 10.69
N PRO A 276 -4.05 16.06 11.11
CA PRO A 276 -3.77 14.67 11.45
C PRO A 276 -3.12 13.94 10.27
N GLN A 277 -2.15 13.07 10.55
CA GLN A 277 -1.34 12.43 9.51
C GLN A 277 -1.60 10.93 9.44
N ASP A 278 -1.63 10.40 8.24
CA ASP A 278 -1.50 8.98 7.88
C ASP A 278 -0.03 8.71 7.52
N ILE A 279 0.60 7.81 8.27
CA ILE A 279 2.04 7.59 8.33
C ILE A 279 2.34 6.12 8.04
N GLU A 280 3.22 5.87 7.08
CA GLU A 280 3.83 4.55 6.86
C GLU A 280 5.27 4.55 7.41
N PHE A 281 5.63 3.51 8.13
CA PHE A 281 6.98 3.35 8.68
C PHE A 281 7.50 1.92 8.57
N THR A 282 8.82 1.80 8.63
CA THR A 282 9.53 0.53 8.77
C THR A 282 10.56 0.64 9.88
N ILE A 283 10.73 -0.43 10.64
CA ILE A 283 11.82 -0.65 11.58
C ILE A 283 12.70 -1.74 10.98
N GLU A 284 13.96 -1.43 10.70
CA GLU A 284 14.96 -2.39 10.25
C GLU A 284 15.99 -2.54 11.37
N ARG A 285 16.00 -3.69 12.05
CA ARG A 285 16.91 -3.99 13.17
C ARG A 285 16.96 -2.88 14.23
N GLY A 286 15.80 -2.48 14.70
CA GLY A 286 15.63 -1.41 15.69
C GLY A 286 15.78 0.03 15.15
N VAL A 287 16.19 0.22 13.89
CA VAL A 287 16.30 1.56 13.28
C VAL A 287 14.97 1.95 12.63
N PHE A 288 14.39 3.06 13.07
CA PHE A 288 13.13 3.59 12.54
C PHE A 288 13.32 4.38 11.24
N TYR A 289 12.50 4.08 10.24
CA TYR A 289 12.42 4.78 8.96
C TYR A 289 10.99 5.27 8.74
N LEU A 290 10.82 6.58 8.57
CA LEU A 290 9.59 7.17 8.07
C LEU A 290 9.57 7.01 6.54
N LEU A 291 8.59 6.27 6.01
CA LEU A 291 8.51 6.00 4.57
C LEU A 291 7.59 6.99 3.86
N GLN A 292 6.45 7.30 4.48
CA GLN A 292 5.43 8.18 3.91
C GLN A 292 4.67 8.89 5.01
N THR A 293 4.24 10.12 4.73
CA THR A 293 3.24 10.84 5.50
C THR A 293 2.33 11.59 4.55
N ARG A 294 1.05 11.68 4.89
CA ARG A 294 0.06 12.50 4.19
C ARG A 294 -1.04 12.91 5.16
N ASN A 295 -1.84 13.90 4.79
CA ASN A 295 -3.04 14.23 5.56
C ASN A 295 -3.94 12.99 5.65
N ALA A 296 -4.38 12.67 6.87
CA ALA A 296 -5.23 11.54 7.13
C ALA A 296 -6.59 11.71 6.44
N LYS A 297 -7.02 10.72 5.66
CA LYS A 297 -8.42 10.61 5.26
C LYS A 297 -9.23 10.16 6.48
N MET A 298 -10.24 10.94 6.83
CA MET A 298 -11.11 10.71 7.98
C MET A 298 -12.56 10.84 7.53
N ASN A 299 -13.48 10.16 8.24
CA ASN A 299 -14.90 10.38 8.03
C ASN A 299 -15.35 11.73 8.59
N ALA A 300 -16.60 12.13 8.31
CA ALA A 300 -17.13 13.41 8.78
C ALA A 300 -17.08 13.57 10.32
N VAL A 301 -17.37 12.51 11.07
CA VAL A 301 -17.31 12.53 12.55
C VAL A 301 -15.91 12.87 13.05
N GLY A 302 -14.90 12.17 12.53
CA GLY A 302 -13.50 12.38 12.87
C GLY A 302 -13.00 13.76 12.43
N MET A 303 -13.41 14.23 11.26
CA MET A 303 -13.06 15.57 10.77
C MET A 303 -13.61 16.67 11.67
N VAL A 304 -14.88 16.58 12.10
CA VAL A 304 -15.48 17.57 13.01
C VAL A 304 -14.78 17.54 14.36
N LYS A 305 -14.63 16.35 14.97
CA LYS A 305 -13.98 16.20 16.27
C LYS A 305 -12.55 16.75 16.27
N THR A 306 -11.75 16.38 15.28
CA THR A 306 -10.36 16.86 15.19
C THR A 306 -10.29 18.34 14.85
N SER A 307 -11.24 18.90 14.11
CA SER A 307 -11.30 20.34 13.85
C SER A 307 -11.54 21.14 15.13
N VAL A 308 -12.46 20.70 15.97
CA VAL A 308 -12.71 21.32 17.28
C VAL A 308 -11.50 21.17 18.21
N ASP A 309 -10.95 19.96 18.32
CA ASP A 309 -9.79 19.70 19.18
C ASP A 309 -8.57 20.53 18.77
N MET A 310 -8.25 20.59 17.48
CA MET A 310 -7.08 21.31 16.99
C MET A 310 -7.21 22.83 17.13
N VAL A 311 -8.43 23.38 17.17
CA VAL A 311 -8.66 24.78 17.55
C VAL A 311 -8.40 24.98 19.04
N ASN A 312 -8.90 24.09 19.90
CA ASN A 312 -8.67 24.15 21.35
C ASN A 312 -7.18 23.99 21.71
N GLU A 313 -6.47 23.15 20.96
CA GLU A 313 -5.02 22.94 21.05
C GLU A 313 -4.20 24.09 20.42
N LYS A 314 -4.87 25.09 19.81
CA LYS A 314 -4.25 26.23 19.10
C LYS A 314 -3.34 25.83 17.94
N LEU A 315 -3.57 24.67 17.34
CA LEU A 315 -2.87 24.21 16.13
C LEU A 315 -3.40 24.88 14.87
N ILE A 316 -4.71 25.15 14.84
CA ILE A 316 -5.42 25.82 13.74
C ILE A 316 -6.39 26.87 14.28
N ASP A 317 -6.82 27.80 13.43
CA ASP A 317 -7.87 28.76 13.76
C ASP A 317 -9.26 28.24 13.34
N LYS A 318 -10.31 28.98 13.72
CA LYS A 318 -11.70 28.63 13.41
C LYS A 318 -12.00 28.65 11.91
N ASN A 319 -11.36 29.54 11.14
CA ASN A 319 -11.60 29.62 9.70
C ASN A 319 -11.06 28.38 8.99
N LYS A 320 -9.82 27.98 9.32
CA LYS A 320 -9.24 26.74 8.83
C LYS A 320 -10.10 25.54 9.23
N ALA A 321 -10.55 25.47 10.49
CA ALA A 321 -11.42 24.40 10.97
C ALA A 321 -12.72 24.26 10.14
N LEU A 322 -13.36 25.37 9.78
CA LEU A 322 -14.57 25.37 8.93
C LEU A 322 -14.28 24.85 7.51
N THR A 323 -13.12 25.17 6.95
CA THR A 323 -12.74 24.77 5.57
C THR A 323 -12.14 23.37 5.46
N ARG A 324 -11.90 22.67 6.58
CA ARG A 324 -11.30 21.32 6.58
C ARG A 324 -12.25 20.25 6.05
N LEU A 325 -13.56 20.43 6.22
CA LEU A 325 -14.59 19.48 5.80
C LEU A 325 -15.39 20.07 4.63
N GLN A 326 -15.51 19.33 3.52
CA GLN A 326 -16.37 19.74 2.41
C GLN A 326 -17.84 19.59 2.82
N ALA A 327 -18.72 20.47 2.33
CA ALA A 327 -20.11 20.51 2.76
C ALA A 327 -20.84 19.19 2.49
N GLU A 328 -20.54 18.55 1.36
CA GLU A 328 -21.12 17.29 0.90
C GLU A 328 -20.76 16.13 1.85
N GLN A 329 -19.60 16.19 2.50
CA GLN A 329 -19.17 15.14 3.43
C GLN A 329 -20.01 15.14 4.72
N LEU A 330 -20.69 16.24 5.06
CA LEU A 330 -21.61 16.29 6.21
C LEU A 330 -22.79 15.34 6.05
N GLU A 331 -23.16 14.96 4.82
CA GLU A 331 -24.22 13.97 4.56
C GLU A 331 -23.91 12.61 5.21
N GLN A 332 -22.63 12.27 5.41
CA GLN A 332 -22.23 11.06 6.13
C GLN A 332 -22.79 11.01 7.56
N LEU A 333 -23.01 12.17 8.20
CA LEU A 333 -23.61 12.25 9.53
C LEU A 333 -25.11 11.93 9.52
N LEU A 334 -25.74 11.97 8.35
CA LEU A 334 -27.15 11.68 8.12
C LEU A 334 -27.36 10.24 7.62
N HIS A 335 -26.28 9.48 7.42
CA HIS A 335 -26.37 8.09 6.99
C HIS A 335 -27.16 7.24 8.00
N ARG A 336 -27.89 6.26 7.47
CA ARG A 336 -28.70 5.35 8.27
C ARG A 336 -27.81 4.57 9.23
N THR A 337 -28.29 4.44 10.46
CA THR A 337 -27.68 3.61 11.50
C THR A 337 -28.65 2.49 11.90
N ILE A 338 -28.11 1.41 12.48
CA ILE A 338 -28.96 0.35 13.04
C ILE A 338 -29.42 0.82 14.42
N ASP A 339 -30.72 0.75 14.69
CA ASP A 339 -31.25 0.98 16.04
C ASP A 339 -30.70 -0.09 17.00
N SER A 340 -29.90 0.35 17.97
CA SER A 340 -29.25 -0.51 18.96
C SER A 340 -30.22 -1.36 19.77
N LYS A 341 -31.46 -0.90 19.95
CA LYS A 341 -32.52 -1.68 20.62
C LYS A 341 -33.03 -2.82 19.75
N SER A 342 -33.09 -2.63 18.44
CA SER A 342 -33.57 -3.61 17.47
C SER A 342 -32.57 -4.74 17.21
N ILE A 343 -31.28 -4.55 17.49
CA ILE A 343 -30.20 -5.54 17.22
C ILE A 343 -30.52 -6.90 17.85
N LYS A 344 -31.13 -6.91 19.05
CA LYS A 344 -31.49 -8.16 19.76
C LYS A 344 -32.47 -9.05 18.98
N ASN A 345 -33.20 -8.49 18.02
CA ASN A 345 -34.19 -9.19 17.22
C ASN A 345 -33.60 -9.85 15.96
N TYR A 346 -32.30 -9.66 15.71
CA TYR A 346 -31.61 -10.21 14.56
C TYR A 346 -30.57 -11.24 15.00
N THR A 347 -30.43 -12.32 14.24
CA THR A 347 -29.38 -13.31 14.46
C THR A 347 -28.04 -12.75 13.99
N LEU A 348 -27.10 -12.63 14.93
CA LEU A 348 -25.71 -12.32 14.60
C LEU A 348 -25.06 -13.55 13.97
N LEU A 349 -24.80 -13.50 12.66
CA LEU A 349 -24.12 -14.58 11.95
C LEU A 349 -22.60 -14.51 12.16
N VAL A 350 -22.04 -13.31 12.01
CA VAL A 350 -20.59 -13.07 12.05
C VAL A 350 -20.28 -11.68 12.60
N LYS A 351 -19.07 -11.50 13.13
CA LYS A 351 -18.54 -10.21 13.59
C LYS A 351 -17.17 -9.97 12.96
N GLY A 352 -16.99 -8.80 12.34
CA GLY A 352 -15.74 -8.38 11.73
C GLY A 352 -15.12 -7.15 12.41
N ILE A 353 -14.18 -6.53 11.70
CA ILE A 353 -13.55 -5.26 12.10
C ILE A 353 -14.41 -4.11 11.58
N ALA A 354 -14.73 -3.14 12.45
CA ALA A 354 -15.46 -1.93 12.09
C ALA A 354 -14.54 -0.97 11.30
N ALA A 355 -14.40 -1.21 9.99
CA ALA A 355 -13.44 -0.53 9.13
C ALA A 355 -13.91 0.88 8.69
N SER A 356 -15.20 1.01 8.36
CA SER A 356 -15.90 2.26 8.04
C SER A 356 -17.31 2.23 8.65
N PRO A 357 -17.82 3.33 9.23
CA PRO A 357 -19.14 3.34 9.87
C PRO A 357 -20.30 3.37 8.87
N GLY A 358 -21.45 2.83 9.27
CA GLY A 358 -22.70 2.90 8.49
C GLY A 358 -23.54 1.63 8.63
N ALA A 359 -24.81 1.71 8.25
CA ALA A 359 -25.69 0.55 8.11
C ALA A 359 -25.99 0.28 6.63
N ALA A 360 -25.67 -0.93 6.17
CA ALA A 360 -25.90 -1.36 4.80
C ALA A 360 -26.84 -2.57 4.75
N SER A 361 -27.71 -2.61 3.74
CA SER A 361 -28.60 -3.75 3.46
C SER A 361 -28.80 -3.87 1.96
N GLY A 362 -28.59 -5.08 1.43
CA GLY A 362 -28.60 -5.34 -0.01
C GLY A 362 -28.32 -6.80 -0.34
N ILE A 363 -28.23 -7.08 -1.64
CA ILE A 363 -27.95 -8.39 -2.21
C ILE A 363 -26.44 -8.64 -2.14
N ALA A 364 -26.03 -9.75 -1.54
CA ALA A 364 -24.63 -10.16 -1.54
C ALA A 364 -24.18 -10.58 -2.95
N VAL A 365 -23.14 -9.95 -3.48
CA VAL A 365 -22.57 -10.23 -4.80
C VAL A 365 -21.06 -10.44 -4.66
N LEU A 366 -20.55 -11.54 -5.22
CA LEU A 366 -19.15 -11.96 -5.08
C LEU A 366 -18.27 -11.55 -6.26
N ASP A 367 -18.89 -11.18 -7.38
CA ASP A 367 -18.23 -10.77 -8.62
C ASP A 367 -18.31 -9.25 -8.79
N VAL A 368 -17.16 -8.64 -9.09
CA VAL A 368 -16.98 -7.18 -9.17
C VAL A 368 -17.79 -6.61 -10.33
N LYS A 369 -17.68 -7.21 -11.53
CA LYS A 369 -18.38 -6.72 -12.73
C LYS A 369 -19.89 -6.81 -12.56
N ARG A 370 -20.37 -7.90 -11.97
CA ARG A 370 -21.78 -8.08 -11.64
C ARG A 370 -22.24 -7.09 -10.58
N ALA A 371 -21.44 -6.83 -9.56
CA ALA A 371 -21.77 -5.86 -8.53
C ALA A 371 -21.91 -4.45 -9.11
N THR A 372 -20.95 -4.03 -9.95
CA THR A 372 -20.99 -2.75 -10.69
C THR A 372 -22.24 -2.67 -11.57
N ALA A 373 -22.48 -3.64 -12.45
CA ALA A 373 -23.63 -3.61 -13.36
C ALA A 373 -24.97 -3.63 -12.61
N MET A 374 -25.08 -4.36 -11.49
CA MET A 374 -26.30 -4.37 -10.68
C MET A 374 -26.52 -3.03 -9.96
N GLY A 375 -25.45 -2.44 -9.41
CA GLY A 375 -25.52 -1.13 -8.74
C GLY A 375 -25.86 0.01 -9.70
N GLU A 376 -25.26 0.02 -10.90
CA GLU A 376 -25.59 0.98 -11.97
C GLU A 376 -27.07 0.90 -12.39
N ASN A 377 -27.68 -0.29 -12.30
CA ASN A 377 -29.10 -0.51 -12.54
C ASN A 377 -29.99 -0.24 -11.30
N GLY A 378 -29.43 0.35 -10.24
CA GLY A 378 -30.15 0.77 -9.03
C GLY A 378 -30.36 -0.31 -7.97
N ALA A 379 -29.77 -1.51 -8.14
CA ALA A 379 -29.87 -2.55 -7.12
C ALA A 379 -29.00 -2.22 -5.91
N LYS A 380 -29.49 -2.48 -4.70
CA LYS A 380 -28.68 -2.36 -3.48
C LYS A 380 -27.76 -3.57 -3.36
N VAL A 381 -26.48 -3.40 -3.65
CA VAL A 381 -25.48 -4.47 -3.65
C VAL A 381 -24.57 -4.38 -2.42
N ILE A 382 -24.30 -5.53 -1.80
CA ILE A 382 -23.21 -5.71 -0.84
C ILE A 382 -22.10 -6.51 -1.55
N LEU A 383 -20.96 -5.87 -1.82
CA LEU A 383 -19.81 -6.54 -2.42
C LEU A 383 -19.13 -7.43 -1.37
N VAL A 384 -19.05 -8.73 -1.64
CA VAL A 384 -18.41 -9.71 -0.76
C VAL A 384 -17.15 -10.24 -1.42
N ARG A 385 -16.00 -10.07 -0.76
CA ARG A 385 -14.69 -10.45 -1.28
C ARG A 385 -13.85 -11.15 -0.21
N GLU A 386 -12.81 -11.87 -0.61
CA GLU A 386 -11.83 -12.35 0.37
C GLU A 386 -11.01 -11.17 0.91
N GLU A 387 -10.40 -10.44 -0.02
CA GLU A 387 -9.73 -9.15 0.13
C GLU A 387 -10.12 -8.28 -1.07
N THR A 388 -9.95 -6.96 -0.98
CA THR A 388 -10.19 -6.07 -2.12
C THR A 388 -8.89 -5.59 -2.72
N LYS A 389 -8.88 -5.41 -4.04
CA LYS A 389 -7.75 -4.91 -4.81
C LYS A 389 -8.08 -3.55 -5.43
N PRO A 390 -7.07 -2.79 -5.90
CA PRO A 390 -7.30 -1.54 -6.64
C PRO A 390 -8.25 -1.69 -7.84
N GLU A 391 -8.29 -2.88 -8.43
CA GLU A 391 -9.17 -3.25 -9.54
C GLU A 391 -10.65 -3.26 -9.15
N ASP A 392 -10.96 -3.40 -7.86
CA ASP A 392 -12.33 -3.51 -7.34
C ASP A 392 -12.98 -2.13 -7.10
N VAL A 393 -12.20 -1.03 -7.17
CA VAL A 393 -12.65 0.35 -6.87
C VAL A 393 -13.91 0.77 -7.64
N PRO A 394 -14.11 0.44 -8.93
CA PRO A 394 -15.37 0.74 -9.61
C PRO A 394 -16.60 0.16 -8.90
N ALA A 395 -16.51 -1.04 -8.32
CA ALA A 395 -17.61 -1.64 -7.58
C ALA A 395 -17.84 -1.03 -6.19
N PHE A 396 -16.86 -0.31 -5.61
CA PHE A 396 -17.06 0.40 -4.35
C PHE A 396 -18.10 1.52 -4.50
N PHE A 397 -18.07 2.24 -5.62
CA PHE A 397 -19.01 3.34 -5.88
C PHE A 397 -20.45 2.86 -6.11
N GLU A 398 -20.60 1.64 -6.63
CA GLU A 398 -21.90 1.07 -6.99
C GLU A 398 -22.47 0.13 -5.91
N SER A 399 -21.71 -0.11 -4.84
CA SER A 399 -22.13 -0.96 -3.71
C SER A 399 -22.56 -0.12 -2.51
N VAL A 400 -23.64 -0.54 -1.84
CA VAL A 400 -24.10 0.11 -0.61
C VAL A 400 -23.34 -0.37 0.64
N GLY A 401 -22.53 -1.41 0.51
CA GLY A 401 -21.67 -1.92 1.58
C GLY A 401 -20.64 -2.93 1.06
N ILE A 402 -19.55 -3.09 1.82
CA ILE A 402 -18.44 -4.00 1.50
C ILE A 402 -18.23 -4.96 2.68
N LEU A 403 -18.04 -6.25 2.38
CA LEU A 403 -17.69 -7.27 3.37
C LEU A 403 -16.48 -8.05 2.88
N THR A 404 -15.42 -8.09 3.68
CA THR A 404 -14.21 -8.88 3.41
C THR A 404 -14.01 -9.97 4.44
N SER A 405 -13.46 -11.12 4.04
CA SER A 405 -13.10 -12.20 4.99
C SER A 405 -11.71 -12.01 5.60
N ARG A 406 -10.84 -11.20 4.97
CA ARG A 406 -9.50 -10.82 5.45
C ARG A 406 -9.34 -9.29 5.46
N GLY A 407 -8.24 -8.82 6.07
CA GLY A 407 -7.89 -7.40 6.14
C GLY A 407 -8.12 -6.75 7.52
N GLY A 408 -7.25 -5.79 7.85
CA GLY A 408 -7.31 -4.98 9.07
C GLY A 408 -7.93 -3.60 8.86
N LYS A 409 -7.81 -2.72 9.87
CA LYS A 409 -8.32 -1.34 9.85
C LYS A 409 -7.61 -0.46 8.82
N THR A 410 -6.44 -0.88 8.36
CA THR A 410 -5.59 -0.21 7.36
C THR A 410 -5.58 -0.92 6.00
N SER A 411 -6.40 -1.97 5.83
CA SER A 411 -6.52 -2.68 4.55
C SER A 411 -7.06 -1.79 3.43
N HIS A 412 -6.84 -2.21 2.18
CA HIS A 412 -7.38 -1.50 0.99
C HIS A 412 -8.87 -1.17 1.13
N ALA A 413 -9.71 -2.15 1.50
CA ALA A 413 -11.14 -1.94 1.68
C ALA A 413 -11.45 -0.86 2.71
N ALA A 414 -10.76 -0.90 3.85
CA ALA A 414 -10.96 0.03 4.94
C ALA A 414 -10.57 1.47 4.56
N VAL A 415 -9.46 1.63 3.85
CA VAL A 415 -8.96 2.95 3.42
C VAL A 415 -9.84 3.56 2.35
N VAL A 416 -10.27 2.77 1.35
CA VAL A 416 -11.12 3.24 0.26
C VAL A 416 -12.52 3.57 0.76
N ALA A 417 -13.13 2.72 1.59
CA ALA A 417 -14.50 2.92 2.08
C ALA A 417 -14.66 4.05 3.13
N ARG A 418 -13.57 4.62 3.64
CA ARG A 418 -13.60 5.79 4.54
C ARG A 418 -13.58 7.12 3.80
N GLY A 419 -12.97 7.15 2.62
CA GLY A 419 -12.94 8.32 1.75
C GLY A 419 -14.23 8.41 0.97
#